data_AF-A0A6P0RSL7-F1
#
_entry.id   AF-A0A6P0RSL7-F1
#
_cell.length_a   1.000
_cell.length_b   1.000
_cell.length_c   1.000
_cell.angle_alpha   90.00
_cell.angle_beta   90.00
_cell.angle_gamma   90.00
#
_symmetry.space_group_name_H-M   'P 1'
#
loop_
_entity.id
_entity.type
_entity.pdbx_description
1 polymer ?
#
loop_
_entity_poly.entity_id
_entity_poly.type
_entity_poly.pdbx_seq_one_letter_code
_entity_poly.pdbx_strand_id
1 'polypeptide(L)'
;MKGFVYVNQVSGSNQLRTLINKLSVEPNYYFVRSFHAVSGIRRQLPEDLFPGFAGQMFNREQELRWKQKAVGYELLLLSRREIAPDLGFEPIDYNGQAIDWEICDRSAYLYNTDETQFPKGFIYQGVDGKDILPQTLPIIQRYFQDSATATVHFVALAVNSNIKFD
;
A
#
# COMPACT_ATOMS: atom_id res chain seq x y z
N MET A 1 5.98 3.16 18.07
CA MET A 1 7.08 2.75 17.16
C MET A 1 7.23 3.85 16.14
N LYS A 2 8.44 4.19 15.69
CA LYS A 2 8.65 5.26 14.71
C LYS A 2 8.17 4.83 13.32
N GLY A 3 7.51 5.74 12.61
CA GLY A 3 7.13 5.58 11.20
C GLY A 3 7.81 6.61 10.32
N PHE A 4 7.62 6.45 9.02
CA PHE A 4 8.16 7.35 8.01
C PHE A 4 7.17 7.50 6.86
N VAL A 5 6.96 8.75 6.43
CA VAL A 5 6.06 9.08 5.33
C VAL A 5 6.84 9.88 4.30
N TYR A 6 6.81 9.42 3.05
CA TYR A 6 7.57 10.02 1.96
C TYR A 6 6.72 10.24 0.72
N VAL A 7 7.15 11.19 -0.11
CA VAL A 7 6.59 11.48 -1.42
C VAL A 7 7.66 11.38 -2.49
N ASN A 8 7.24 11.07 -3.71
CA ASN A 8 8.11 11.06 -4.90
C ASN A 8 7.24 11.28 -6.15
N GLN A 9 7.87 11.67 -7.26
CA GLN A 9 7.27 11.73 -8.57
C GLN A 9 8.14 11.00 -9.59
N VAL A 10 7.53 10.15 -10.41
CA VAL A 10 8.23 9.44 -11.49
C VAL A 10 7.59 9.73 -12.83
N SER A 11 8.38 9.87 -13.87
CA SER A 11 7.92 10.33 -15.18
C SER A 11 7.16 9.27 -15.98
N GLY A 12 7.25 7.99 -15.61
CA GLY A 12 6.63 6.91 -16.38
C GLY A 12 6.49 5.57 -15.66
N SER A 13 5.76 4.66 -16.30
CA SER A 13 5.41 3.34 -15.76
C SER A 13 6.63 2.45 -15.50
N ASN A 14 7.68 2.54 -16.31
CA ASN A 14 8.91 1.75 -16.13
C ASN A 14 9.64 2.12 -14.83
N GLN A 15 9.70 3.41 -14.50
CA GLN A 15 10.28 3.89 -13.24
C GLN A 15 9.43 3.44 -12.04
N LEU A 16 8.10 3.57 -12.15
CA LEU A 16 7.17 3.07 -11.13
C LEU A 16 7.35 1.56 -10.89
N ARG A 17 7.39 0.75 -11.94
CA ARG A 17 7.61 -0.70 -11.83
C ARG A 17 8.95 -1.01 -11.17
N THR A 18 9.99 -0.27 -11.52
CA THR A 18 11.32 -0.41 -10.90
C THR A 18 11.25 -0.13 -9.39
N LEU A 19 10.56 0.93 -8.98
CA LEU A 19 10.37 1.24 -7.56
C LEU A 19 9.55 0.18 -6.83
N ILE A 20 8.44 -0.29 -7.43
CA ILE A 20 7.63 -1.39 -6.87
C ILE A 20 8.54 -2.60 -6.61
N ASN A 21 9.33 -3.02 -7.59
CA ASN A 21 10.22 -4.17 -7.45
C ASN A 21 11.30 -3.98 -6.39
N LYS A 22 11.88 -2.79 -6.26
CA LYS A 22 12.87 -2.47 -5.21
C LYS A 22 12.26 -2.48 -3.80
N LEU A 23 10.97 -2.14 -3.70
CA LEU A 23 10.23 -2.04 -2.43
C LEU A 23 9.51 -3.35 -2.07
N SER A 24 9.44 -4.31 -2.99
CA SER A 24 8.79 -5.60 -2.78
C SER A 24 9.54 -6.44 -1.73
N VAL A 25 8.82 -6.84 -0.68
CA VAL A 25 9.28 -7.77 0.35
C VAL A 25 8.14 -8.74 0.59
N GLU A 26 8.35 -10.03 0.31
CA GLU A 26 7.27 -11.00 0.41
C GLU A 26 6.74 -11.15 1.86
N PRO A 27 5.43 -11.38 2.05
CA PRO A 27 4.41 -11.39 0.99
C PRO A 27 4.01 -9.97 0.54
N ASN A 28 3.90 -9.78 -0.77
CA ASN A 28 3.37 -8.55 -1.35
C ASN A 28 1.91 -8.73 -1.75
N TYR A 29 1.14 -7.67 -1.55
CA TYR A 29 -0.25 -7.56 -2.00
C TYR A 29 -0.42 -6.28 -2.79
N TYR A 30 -1.33 -6.33 -3.75
CA TYR A 30 -1.64 -5.27 -4.69
C TYR A 30 -3.13 -5.01 -4.69
N PHE A 31 -3.49 -3.73 -4.74
CA PHE A 31 -4.85 -3.28 -4.95
C PHE A 31 -4.84 -2.12 -5.94
N VAL A 32 -5.55 -2.26 -7.05
CA VAL A 32 -5.60 -1.29 -8.14
C VAL A 32 -7.05 -0.91 -8.41
N ARG A 33 -7.30 0.36 -8.70
CA ARG A 33 -8.64 0.91 -8.90
C ARG A 33 -8.69 1.93 -10.04
N SER A 34 -9.79 1.87 -10.77
CA SER A 34 -10.22 2.87 -11.75
C SER A 34 -11.46 3.61 -11.22
N PHE A 35 -12.02 4.52 -12.01
CA PHE A 35 -13.27 5.20 -11.65
C PHE A 35 -14.50 4.25 -11.66
N HIS A 36 -14.41 3.08 -12.28
CA HIS A 36 -15.53 2.15 -12.48
C HIS A 36 -15.24 0.71 -12.02
N ALA A 37 -14.03 0.42 -11.54
CA ALA A 37 -13.64 -0.94 -11.18
C ALA A 37 -12.53 -0.96 -10.12
N VAL A 38 -12.44 -2.08 -9.41
CA VAL A 38 -11.34 -2.40 -8.48
C VAL A 38 -10.83 -3.81 -8.77
N SER A 39 -9.54 -4.06 -8.55
CA SER A 39 -8.91 -5.36 -8.79
C SER A 39 -9.26 -6.42 -7.75
N GLY A 40 -9.73 -6.00 -6.58
CA GLY A 40 -9.61 -6.78 -5.35
C GLY A 40 -8.17 -6.80 -4.82
N ILE A 41 -7.90 -7.57 -3.77
CA ILE A 41 -6.56 -7.73 -3.21
C ILE A 41 -5.90 -8.94 -3.88
N ARG A 42 -4.79 -8.73 -4.59
CA ARG A 42 -4.07 -9.77 -5.33
C ARG A 42 -2.63 -9.89 -4.85
N ARG A 43 -2.07 -11.10 -4.82
CA ARG A 43 -0.63 -11.31 -4.53
C ARG A 43 0.30 -11.03 -5.72
N GLN A 44 -0.26 -10.79 -6.89
CA GLN A 44 0.46 -10.38 -8.09
C GLN A 44 -0.04 -9.02 -8.56
N LEU A 45 0.87 -8.21 -9.13
CA LEU A 45 0.51 -6.94 -9.74
C LEU A 45 -0.46 -7.22 -10.91
N PRO A 46 -1.68 -6.65 -10.92
CA PRO A 46 -2.63 -6.87 -12.00
C PRO A 46 -2.19 -6.14 -13.27
N GLU A 47 -1.49 -6.84 -14.16
CA GLU A 47 -0.98 -6.33 -15.45
C GLU A 47 -2.11 -5.88 -16.40
N ASP A 48 -3.33 -6.36 -16.19
CA ASP A 48 -4.54 -5.89 -16.89
C ASP A 48 -4.96 -4.47 -16.47
N LEU A 49 -4.54 -4.03 -15.30
CA LEU A 49 -4.86 -2.72 -14.73
C LEU A 49 -3.62 -1.83 -14.57
N PHE A 50 -2.44 -2.33 -14.90
CA PHE A 50 -1.18 -1.60 -14.82
C PHE A 50 -0.51 -1.58 -16.20
N PRO A 51 0.00 -0.43 -16.68
CA PRO A 51 0.00 0.88 -16.04
C PRO A 51 -1.25 1.72 -16.32
N GLY A 52 -1.46 2.78 -15.53
CA GLY A 52 -2.44 3.84 -15.81
C GLY A 52 -3.52 4.02 -14.74
N PHE A 53 -3.89 2.96 -14.03
CA PHE A 53 -4.80 3.08 -12.89
C PHE A 53 -4.08 3.41 -11.59
N ALA A 54 -4.81 4.04 -10.67
CA ALA A 54 -4.31 4.30 -9.33
C ALA A 54 -4.24 2.98 -8.56
N GLY A 55 -3.21 2.81 -7.74
CA GLY A 55 -3.07 1.57 -7.00
C GLY A 55 -2.16 1.71 -5.81
N GLN A 56 -2.04 0.59 -5.12
CA GLN A 56 -1.16 0.44 -3.98
C GLN A 56 -0.57 -0.96 -3.94
N MET A 57 0.68 -1.03 -3.49
CA MET A 57 1.38 -2.25 -3.11
C MET A 57 1.63 -2.15 -1.62
N PHE A 58 1.36 -3.20 -0.87
CA PHE A 58 1.66 -3.26 0.55
C PHE A 58 2.25 -4.60 0.95
N ASN A 59 3.12 -4.54 1.94
CA ASN A 59 3.69 -5.69 2.60
C ASN A 59 3.83 -5.41 4.09
N ARG A 60 4.67 -6.18 4.78
CA ARG A 60 4.90 -6.02 6.22
C ARG A 60 5.54 -4.66 6.55
N GLU A 61 6.46 -4.20 5.72
CA GLU A 61 7.32 -3.05 5.98
C GLU A 61 6.69 -1.74 5.54
N GLN A 62 5.97 -1.75 4.42
CA GLN A 62 5.52 -0.51 3.79
C GLN A 62 4.29 -0.67 2.90
N GLU A 63 3.62 0.45 2.65
CA GLU A 63 2.64 0.63 1.59
C GLU A 63 3.10 1.75 0.65
N LEU A 64 3.21 1.41 -0.63
CA LEU A 64 3.39 2.38 -1.72
C LEU A 64 2.04 2.61 -2.39
N ARG A 65 1.63 3.87 -2.53
CA ARG A 65 0.48 4.28 -3.33
C ARG A 65 0.96 5.05 -4.55
N TRP A 66 0.31 4.85 -5.69
CA TRP A 66 0.56 5.62 -6.90
C TRP A 66 -0.74 6.12 -7.52
N LYS A 67 -0.66 7.30 -8.14
CA LYS A 67 -1.73 7.88 -8.94
C LYS A 67 -1.15 8.51 -10.19
N GLN A 68 -1.67 8.15 -11.36
CA GLN A 68 -1.28 8.78 -12.61
C GLN A 68 -1.70 10.26 -12.62
N LYS A 69 -0.81 11.12 -13.12
CA LYS A 69 -1.06 12.54 -13.42
C LYS A 69 -0.89 12.80 -14.91
N ALA A 70 -1.12 14.04 -15.34
CA ALA A 70 -0.96 14.43 -16.74
C ALA A 70 0.43 14.09 -17.28
N VAL A 71 1.45 14.20 -16.42
CA VAL A 71 2.82 13.76 -16.67
C VAL A 71 3.24 12.85 -15.51
N GLY A 72 3.43 11.57 -15.79
CA GLY A 72 3.97 10.61 -14.82
C GLY A 72 3.02 10.19 -13.69
N TYR A 73 3.58 9.90 -12.53
CA TYR A 73 2.91 9.38 -11.34
C TYR A 73 3.35 10.13 -10.10
N GLU A 74 2.38 10.44 -9.24
CA GLU A 74 2.64 10.84 -7.85
C GLU A 74 2.62 9.62 -6.96
N LEU A 75 3.61 9.55 -6.06
CA LEU A 75 3.82 8.44 -5.15
C LEU A 75 3.73 8.91 -3.69
N LEU A 76 3.09 8.10 -2.85
CA LEU A 76 3.10 8.23 -1.40
C LEU A 76 3.60 6.90 -0.83
N LEU A 77 4.65 6.94 0.00
CA LEU A 77 5.20 5.79 0.67
C LEU A 77 5.03 5.91 2.19
N LEU A 78 4.39 4.90 2.78
CA LEU A 78 4.14 4.78 4.20
C LEU A 78 4.98 3.61 4.72
N SER A 79 6.04 3.87 5.48
CA SER A 79 7.05 2.86 5.84
C SER A 79 7.28 2.77 7.35
N ARG A 80 7.57 1.56 7.84
CA ARG A 80 8.04 1.31 9.21
C ARG A 80 9.53 1.60 9.40
N ARG A 81 10.27 1.67 8.31
CA ARG A 81 11.72 1.87 8.29
C ARG A 81 12.09 3.04 7.42
N GLU A 82 13.19 3.68 7.77
CA GLU A 82 13.81 4.66 6.90
C GLU A 82 14.21 3.97 5.59
N ILE A 83 14.05 4.68 4.48
CA ILE A 83 14.34 4.16 3.16
C ILE A 83 15.66 4.68 2.64
N ALA A 84 16.26 3.93 1.72
CA ALA A 84 17.54 4.30 1.16
C ALA A 84 17.41 5.61 0.31
N PRO A 85 18.32 6.58 0.48
CA PRO A 85 18.24 7.87 -0.23
C PRO A 85 18.25 7.75 -1.77
N ASP A 86 18.81 6.67 -2.31
CA ASP A 86 18.89 6.41 -3.75
C ASP A 86 17.54 6.06 -4.40
N LEU A 87 16.48 5.91 -3.60
CA LEU A 87 15.11 5.70 -4.09
C LEU A 87 14.42 7.01 -4.49
N GLY A 88 15.03 8.17 -4.24
CA GLY A 88 14.54 9.48 -4.71
C GLY A 88 13.28 9.98 -4.01
N PHE A 89 12.98 9.45 -2.83
CA PHE A 89 11.85 9.87 -2.01
C PHE A 89 12.26 10.98 -1.04
N GLU A 90 11.34 11.92 -0.82
CA GLU A 90 11.52 13.03 0.12
C GLU A 90 10.54 12.86 1.29
N PRO A 91 10.97 13.08 2.54
CA PRO A 91 10.07 13.00 3.69
C PRO A 91 9.01 14.09 3.61
N ILE A 92 7.78 13.77 4.00
CA ILE A 92 6.73 14.79 4.08
C ILE A 92 6.97 15.72 5.27
N ASP A 93 6.70 17.01 5.09
CA ASP A 93 6.76 18.03 6.12
C ASP A 93 5.46 18.85 6.20
N TYR A 94 5.29 19.58 7.30
CA TYR A 94 4.28 20.63 7.42
C TYR A 94 4.95 22.00 7.37
N ASN A 95 4.82 22.70 6.24
CA ASN A 95 5.40 24.04 6.03
C ASN A 95 6.92 24.08 6.32
N GLY A 96 7.66 23.06 5.88
CA GLY A 96 9.10 22.94 6.11
C GLY A 96 9.48 22.40 7.51
N GLN A 97 8.52 21.98 8.32
CA GLN A 97 8.78 21.33 9.61
C GLN A 97 8.61 19.83 9.51
N ALA A 98 9.68 19.10 9.85
CA ALA A 98 9.66 17.65 9.92
C ALA A 98 8.61 17.18 10.94
N ILE A 99 7.85 16.15 10.56
CA ILE A 99 6.82 15.54 11.40
C ILE A 99 7.43 14.30 12.04
N ASP A 100 7.33 14.18 13.37
CA ASP A 100 7.73 12.96 14.06
C ASP A 100 6.57 11.97 14.05
N TRP A 101 6.67 11.00 13.15
CA TRP A 101 5.63 10.01 12.92
C TRP A 101 5.76 8.84 13.89
N GLU A 102 4.65 8.54 14.55
CA GLU A 102 4.44 7.27 15.23
C GLU A 102 3.54 6.35 14.41
N ILE A 103 3.76 5.04 14.57
CA ILE A 103 2.91 4.02 13.97
C ILE A 103 2.24 3.14 15.02
N CYS A 104 0.98 2.80 14.70
CA CYS A 104 0.14 1.90 15.48
C CYS A 104 -0.57 0.91 14.56
N ASP A 105 -0.32 -0.38 14.76
CA ASP A 105 -0.97 -1.45 14.00
C ASP A 105 -2.33 -1.82 14.64
N ARG A 106 -3.35 -2.00 13.80
CA ARG A 106 -4.73 -2.33 14.16
C ARG A 106 -5.25 -3.45 13.27
N SER A 107 -6.17 -4.27 13.79
CA SER A 107 -6.83 -5.31 12.98
C SER A 107 -7.56 -4.67 11.81
N ALA A 108 -7.37 -5.20 10.60
CA ALA A 108 -8.20 -4.85 9.45
C ALA A 108 -9.42 -5.77 9.41
N TYR A 109 -10.58 -5.20 9.11
CA TYR A 109 -11.77 -5.97 8.76
C TYR A 109 -11.82 -6.08 7.24
N LEU A 110 -11.57 -7.28 6.73
CA LEU A 110 -11.68 -7.57 5.32
C LEU A 110 -13.14 -7.87 4.97
N TYR A 111 -13.57 -7.47 3.77
CA TYR A 111 -14.90 -7.76 3.28
C TYR A 111 -15.11 -9.27 3.18
N ASN A 112 -16.22 -9.74 3.74
CA ASN A 112 -16.69 -11.08 3.51
C ASN A 112 -17.16 -11.21 2.04
N THR A 113 -16.73 -12.27 1.36
CA THR A 113 -17.10 -12.55 -0.03
C THR A 113 -18.58 -12.86 -0.20
N ASP A 114 -19.26 -13.27 0.87
CA ASP A 114 -20.68 -13.63 0.87
C ASP A 114 -21.62 -12.41 1.03
N GLU A 115 -21.06 -11.21 1.25
CA GLU A 115 -21.84 -9.98 1.37
C GLU A 115 -22.12 -9.31 0.02
N THR A 116 -23.33 -8.78 -0.14
CA THR A 116 -23.82 -8.19 -1.40
C THR A 116 -23.43 -6.72 -1.60
N GLN A 117 -22.52 -6.17 -0.79
CA GLN A 117 -22.08 -4.76 -0.91
C GLN A 117 -21.39 -4.46 -2.24
N PHE A 118 -20.76 -5.46 -2.86
CA PHE A 118 -20.16 -5.33 -4.19
C PHE A 118 -20.99 -6.12 -5.22
N PRO A 119 -21.44 -5.51 -6.34
CA PRO A 119 -22.26 -6.19 -7.34
C PRO A 119 -21.65 -7.45 -7.95
N LYS A 120 -20.31 -7.59 -7.88
CA LYS A 120 -19.55 -8.75 -8.36
C LYS A 120 -18.75 -9.44 -7.26
N GLY A 121 -19.05 -9.16 -5.99
CA GLY A 121 -18.20 -9.54 -4.86
C GLY A 121 -16.85 -8.81 -4.84
N PHE A 122 -16.09 -9.00 -3.77
CA PHE A 122 -14.72 -8.49 -3.66
C PHE A 122 -13.73 -9.63 -3.83
N ILE A 123 -12.74 -9.45 -4.71
CA ILE A 123 -11.80 -10.51 -5.10
C ILE A 123 -10.60 -10.52 -4.14
N TYR A 124 -10.18 -11.72 -3.76
CA TYR A 124 -8.93 -11.96 -3.04
C TYR A 124 -8.17 -13.07 -3.75
N GLN A 125 -7.01 -12.79 -4.35
CA GLN A 125 -6.31 -13.76 -5.21
C GLN A 125 -4.86 -14.02 -4.80
N GLY A 126 -4.47 -15.29 -4.85
CA GLY A 126 -3.12 -15.77 -4.58
C GLY A 126 -2.16 -15.64 -5.77
N VAL A 127 -0.95 -16.19 -5.57
CA VAL A 127 0.12 -16.16 -6.59
C VAL A 127 -0.22 -17.06 -7.79
N ASP A 128 -1.05 -18.08 -7.60
CA ASP A 128 -1.52 -18.98 -8.64
C ASP A 128 -2.82 -18.51 -9.31
N GLY A 129 -3.27 -17.29 -9.01
CA GLY A 129 -4.52 -16.72 -9.51
C GLY A 129 -5.78 -17.32 -8.89
N LYS A 130 -5.65 -18.23 -7.91
CA LYS A 130 -6.79 -18.81 -7.21
C LYS A 130 -7.28 -17.89 -6.10
N ASP A 131 -8.57 -17.98 -5.82
CA ASP A 131 -9.20 -17.21 -4.76
C ASP A 131 -8.71 -17.65 -3.37
N ILE A 132 -8.52 -16.67 -2.49
CA ILE A 132 -8.12 -16.86 -1.09
C ILE A 132 -9.27 -16.41 -0.20
N LEU A 133 -9.53 -17.18 0.86
CA LEU A 133 -10.51 -16.77 1.86
C LEU A 133 -10.02 -15.52 2.63
N PRO A 134 -10.81 -14.44 2.70
CA PRO A 134 -10.39 -13.17 3.30
C PRO A 134 -9.86 -13.35 4.73
N GLN A 135 -10.56 -14.13 5.55
CA GLN A 135 -10.23 -14.47 6.93
C GLN A 135 -8.88 -15.16 7.13
N THR A 136 -8.27 -15.69 6.07
CA THR A 136 -6.92 -16.28 6.11
C THR A 136 -5.82 -15.27 5.80
N LEU A 137 -6.18 -14.09 5.29
CA LEU A 137 -5.21 -13.08 4.92
C LEU A 137 -4.73 -12.32 6.16
N PRO A 138 -3.40 -12.25 6.37
CA PRO A 138 -2.80 -11.59 7.53
C PRO A 138 -2.74 -10.07 7.32
N ILE A 139 -3.83 -9.44 6.90
CA ILE A 139 -3.86 -8.00 6.59
C ILE A 139 -4.29 -7.22 7.84
N ILE A 140 -3.57 -6.14 8.10
CA ILE A 140 -3.81 -5.19 9.18
C ILE A 140 -3.84 -3.77 8.62
N GLN A 141 -4.30 -2.84 9.44
CA GLN A 141 -4.16 -1.41 9.20
C GLN A 141 -2.99 -0.86 10.01
N ARG A 142 -2.19 0.03 9.43
CA ARG A 142 -1.12 0.74 10.12
C ARG A 142 -1.39 2.23 10.09
N TYR A 143 -1.59 2.80 11.26
CA TYR A 143 -1.88 4.22 11.41
C TYR A 143 -0.55 4.96 11.48
N PHE A 144 -0.42 6.06 10.74
CA PHE A 144 0.68 7.02 10.82
C PHE A 144 0.13 8.27 11.48
N GLN A 145 0.54 8.48 12.73
CA GLN A 145 0.07 9.55 13.58
C GLN A 145 1.20 10.55 13.84
N ASP A 146 0.85 11.83 13.86
CA ASP A 146 1.75 12.86 14.38
C ASP A 146 1.86 12.65 15.90
N SER A 147 3.08 12.42 16.38
CA SER A 147 3.36 12.17 17.80
C SER A 147 2.99 13.34 18.71
N ALA A 148 3.04 14.58 18.21
CA ALA A 148 2.75 15.77 19.00
C ALA A 148 1.25 15.97 19.23
N THR A 149 0.42 15.59 18.24
CA THR A 149 -1.02 15.84 18.26
C THR A 149 -1.87 14.58 18.43
N ALA A 150 -1.27 13.40 18.33
CA ALA A 150 -1.93 12.09 18.20
C ALA A 150 -2.91 12.01 17.02
N THR A 151 -2.81 12.94 16.05
CA THR A 151 -3.67 12.99 14.87
C THR A 151 -3.23 11.91 13.89
N VAL A 152 -4.15 11.04 13.47
CA VAL A 152 -3.90 10.06 12.41
C VAL A 152 -4.05 10.76 11.06
N HIS A 153 -2.95 10.89 10.31
CA HIS A 153 -2.97 11.51 8.98
C HIS A 153 -3.11 10.47 7.87
N PHE A 154 -2.52 9.29 8.06
CA PHE A 154 -2.58 8.22 7.08
C PHE A 154 -2.89 6.88 7.74
N VAL A 155 -3.65 6.05 7.03
CA VAL A 155 -3.91 4.65 7.39
C VAL A 155 -3.48 3.79 6.21
N ALA A 156 -2.41 3.01 6.39
CA ALA A 156 -1.90 2.06 5.40
C ALA A 156 -2.52 0.67 5.59
N LEU A 157 -2.65 -0.10 4.51
CA LEU A 157 -2.72 -1.55 4.63
C LEU A 157 -1.32 -2.11 4.84
N ALA A 158 -1.21 -3.16 5.65
CA ALA A 158 0.06 -3.84 5.88
C ALA A 158 -0.16 -5.33 6.17
N VAL A 159 0.90 -6.12 6.02
CA VAL A 159 0.90 -7.52 6.42
C VAL A 159 1.31 -7.63 7.88
N ASN A 160 0.56 -8.41 8.66
CA ASN A 160 0.81 -8.66 10.07
C ASN A 160 2.17 -9.37 10.26
N SER A 161 3.06 -8.72 11.01
CA SER A 161 4.39 -9.22 11.32
C SER A 161 4.43 -10.44 12.24
N ASN A 162 3.31 -10.75 12.92
CA ASN A 162 3.23 -11.78 13.96
C ASN A 162 2.78 -13.15 13.45
N ILE A 163 2.44 -13.25 12.16
CA ILE A 163 2.06 -14.51 11.52
C ILE A 163 3.29 -15.03 10.79
N LYS A 164 3.83 -16.17 11.25
CA LYS A 164 4.87 -16.90 10.52
C LYS A 164 4.22 -17.59 9.33
N PHE A 165 4.79 -17.41 8.15
CA PHE A 165 4.46 -18.22 6.99
C PHE A 165 5.38 -19.43 7.05
N ASP A 166 4.81 -20.60 7.32
CA ASP A 166 5.51 -21.88 7.25
C ASP A 166 5.72 -22.31 5.78
#